data_AF-A0A923I9Y4-F1
#
_entry.id   AF-A0A923I9Y4-F1
#
_cell.length_a   1.000
_cell.length_b   1.000
_cell.length_c   1.000
_cell.angle_alpha   90.00
_cell.angle_beta   90.00
_cell.angle_gamma   90.00
#
_symmetry.space_group_name_H-M   'P 1'
#
loop_
_entity.id
_entity.type
_entity.pdbx_description
1 polymer ?
#
loop_
_entity_poly.entity_id
_entity_poly.type
_entity_poly.pdbx_seq_one_letter_code
_entity_poly.pdbx_strand_id
1 'polypeptide(L)'
;MRRIKSHGIDVTLFVVLGSRSDTLDDFRRTLELADRLGVGVHPVLLTPLPGTELFAEYEPYLLPGIGWDGFTGTRAVFDHPDPAMTPAAREQAYFETSLELLSPGRIARHLGAIPSAGFPMTHLLSLMKSLPMRRAMRRAYDEWKAKEA
;
A
#
# COMPACT_ATOMS: atom_id res chain seq x y z
N MET A 1 11.58 -14.44 -6.89
CA MET A 1 10.15 -14.80 -6.92
C MET A 1 9.87 -16.22 -7.44
N ARG A 2 10.33 -16.63 -8.64
CA ARG A 2 10.05 -17.97 -9.22
C ARG A 2 10.28 -19.18 -8.30
N ARG A 3 11.42 -19.22 -7.59
CA ARG A 3 11.78 -20.35 -6.70
C ARG A 3 10.86 -20.49 -5.48
N ILE A 4 10.37 -19.39 -4.92
CA ILE A 4 9.44 -19.43 -3.79
C ILE A 4 8.08 -19.93 -4.30
N LYS A 5 7.59 -19.31 -5.38
CA LYS A 5 6.31 -19.66 -6.00
C LYS A 5 6.25 -21.12 -6.44
N SER A 6 7.34 -21.70 -6.98
CA SER A 6 7.36 -23.11 -7.39
C SER A 6 7.05 -24.11 -6.28
N HIS A 7 7.10 -23.70 -5.01
CA HIS A 7 6.72 -24.52 -3.85
C HIS A 7 5.27 -24.26 -3.38
N GLY A 8 4.43 -23.63 -4.22
CA GLY A 8 3.02 -23.35 -3.89
C GLY A 8 2.80 -22.18 -2.92
N ILE A 9 3.84 -21.39 -2.66
CA ILE A 9 3.80 -20.26 -1.72
C ILE A 9 3.31 -18.99 -2.44
N ASP A 10 2.20 -18.43 -1.97
CA ASP A 10 1.75 -17.10 -2.36
C ASP A 10 2.55 -16.03 -1.61
N VAL A 11 3.02 -15.01 -2.33
CA VAL A 11 3.90 -13.98 -1.80
C VAL A 11 3.17 -12.66 -1.80
N THR A 12 3.20 -11.97 -0.66
CA THR A 12 2.78 -10.57 -0.54
C THR A 12 4.01 -9.71 -0.29
N LEU A 13 4.23 -8.69 -1.12
CA LEU A 13 5.25 -7.67 -0.89
C LEU A 13 4.68 -6.56 -0.01
N PHE A 14 5.45 -6.14 0.99
CA PHE A 14 5.19 -4.91 1.74
C PHE A 14 5.99 -3.80 1.09
N VAL A 15 5.31 -2.71 0.70
CA VAL A 15 5.93 -1.60 -0.03
C VAL A 15 5.65 -0.31 0.72
N VAL A 16 6.70 0.46 0.99
CA VAL A 16 6.61 1.80 1.56
C VAL A 16 6.57 2.81 0.42
N LEU A 17 5.59 3.70 0.43
CA LEU A 17 5.34 4.70 -0.62
C LEU A 17 5.22 6.11 -0.04
N GLY A 18 5.35 7.12 -0.89
CA GLY A 18 5.17 8.52 -0.51
C GLY A 18 6.33 9.09 0.30
N SER A 19 7.54 8.52 0.16
CA SER A 19 8.77 9.11 0.68
C SER A 19 9.01 10.52 0.11
N ARG A 20 9.94 11.30 0.67
CA ARG A 20 10.32 12.63 0.13
C ARG A 20 10.98 12.58 -1.26
N SER A 21 11.39 11.41 -1.72
CA SER A 21 11.94 11.19 -3.06
C SER A 21 10.96 10.56 -4.04
N ASP A 22 9.78 10.15 -3.56
CA ASP A 22 8.78 9.51 -4.40
C ASP A 22 7.99 10.56 -5.20
N THR A 23 7.37 10.10 -6.27
CA THR A 23 6.44 10.86 -7.09
C THR A 23 5.08 10.16 -7.11
N LEU A 24 4.04 10.85 -7.60
CA LEU A 24 2.74 10.20 -7.83
C LEU A 24 2.83 9.03 -8.83
N ASP A 25 3.86 9.01 -9.69
CA ASP A 25 4.09 7.90 -10.61
C ASP A 25 4.56 6.63 -9.89
N ASP A 26 5.26 6.74 -8.76
CA ASP A 26 5.72 5.57 -7.99
C ASP A 26 4.58 4.70 -7.46
N PHE A 27 3.46 5.34 -7.11
CA PHE A 27 2.22 4.67 -6.75
C PHE A 27 1.69 3.82 -7.91
N ARG A 28 1.75 4.34 -9.14
CA ARG A 28 1.35 3.60 -10.36
C ARG A 28 2.34 2.49 -10.69
N ARG A 29 3.65 2.76 -10.61
CA ARG A 29 4.70 1.75 -10.81
C ARG A 29 4.60 0.57 -9.85
N THR A 30 4.01 0.77 -8.67
CA THR A 30 3.73 -0.32 -7.72
C THR A 30 2.68 -1.29 -8.24
N LEU A 31 1.67 -0.81 -8.97
CA LEU A 31 0.68 -1.66 -9.63
C LEU A 31 1.32 -2.53 -10.72
N GLU A 32 2.21 -1.94 -11.51
CA GLU A 32 2.96 -2.64 -12.55
C GLU A 32 3.91 -3.68 -11.96
N LEU A 33 4.56 -3.36 -10.83
CA LEU A 33 5.40 -4.30 -10.08
C LEU A 33 4.59 -5.51 -9.62
N ALA A 34 3.39 -5.30 -9.09
CA ALA A 34 2.48 -6.37 -8.66
C ALA A 34 2.13 -7.30 -9.82
N ASP A 35 1.75 -6.73 -10.97
CA ASP A 35 1.40 -7.50 -12.18
C ASP A 35 2.61 -8.29 -12.71
N ARG A 36 3.77 -7.63 -12.86
CA ARG A 36 4.98 -8.22 -13.41
C ARG A 36 5.49 -9.40 -12.58
N LEU A 37 5.35 -9.33 -11.26
CA LEU A 37 5.77 -10.39 -10.35
C LEU A 37 4.68 -11.43 -10.09
N GLY A 38 3.41 -11.08 -10.35
CA GLY A 38 2.23 -11.89 -10.06
C GLY A 38 2.11 -12.15 -8.56
N VAL A 39 2.16 -11.08 -7.76
CA VAL A 39 2.23 -11.14 -6.29
C VAL A 39 1.23 -10.17 -5.68
N GLY A 40 0.76 -10.47 -4.47
CA GLY A 40 0.04 -9.49 -3.68
C GLY A 40 0.96 -8.34 -3.26
N VAL A 41 0.39 -7.15 -3.08
CA VAL A 41 1.12 -6.01 -2.53
C VAL A 41 0.30 -5.40 -1.39
N HIS A 42 0.97 -5.09 -0.29
CA HIS A 42 0.44 -4.34 0.83
C HIS A 42 1.21 -3.02 0.94
N PRO A 43 0.68 -1.94 0.35
CA PRO A 43 1.30 -0.63 0.45
C PRO A 43 1.08 -0.04 1.83
N VAL A 44 2.01 0.80 2.27
CA VAL A 44 1.88 1.73 3.39
C VAL A 44 2.53 3.05 3.00
N LEU A 45 2.06 4.16 3.57
CA LEU A 45 2.77 5.43 3.47
C LEU A 45 3.99 5.44 4.41
N LEU A 46 5.10 6.00 3.93
CA LEU A 46 6.27 6.24 4.75
C LEU A 46 5.85 7.03 5.99
N THR A 47 6.10 6.43 7.14
CA THR A 47 5.72 6.99 8.44
C THR A 47 6.96 6.94 9.32
N PRO A 48 7.67 8.06 9.49
CA PRO A 48 8.81 8.12 10.38
C PRO A 48 8.28 7.97 11.82
N LEU A 49 8.52 6.84 12.47
CA LEU A 49 7.95 6.57 13.79
C LEU A 49 8.76 7.27 14.89
N PRO A 50 8.13 8.00 15.83
CA PRO A 50 8.85 8.70 16.90
C PRO A 50 9.81 7.78 17.66
N GLY A 51 11.04 8.25 17.87
CA GLY A 51 12.12 7.48 18.51
C GLY A 51 13.00 6.65 17.55
N THR A 52 12.71 6.66 16.25
CA THR A 52 13.58 6.03 15.22
C THR A 52 14.58 7.03 14.62
N GLU A 53 15.66 6.53 14.03
CA GLU A 53 16.61 7.37 13.27
C GLU A 53 15.92 8.10 12.11
N LEU A 54 15.02 7.41 11.40
CA LEU A 54 14.21 7.99 10.33
C LEU A 54 13.35 9.16 10.82
N PHE A 55 12.88 9.12 12.07
CA PHE A 55 12.17 10.26 12.65
C PHE A 55 13.06 11.46 12.85
N ALA A 56 14.28 11.29 13.36
CA ALA A 56 15.24 12.39 13.48
C ALA A 56 15.58 13.01 12.12
N GLU A 57 15.70 12.18 11.07
CA GLU A 57 15.93 12.65 9.70
C GLU A 57 14.75 13.46 9.13
N TYR A 58 13.52 13.08 9.48
CA TYR A 58 12.30 13.70 8.97
C TYR A 58 11.76 14.82 9.86
N GLU A 59 12.29 14.98 11.08
CA GLU A 59 11.86 15.96 12.08
C GLU A 59 11.72 17.39 11.51
N PRO A 60 12.65 17.92 10.68
CA PRO A 60 12.52 19.25 10.10
C PRO A 60 11.34 19.43 9.14
N TYR A 61 10.71 18.32 8.73
CA TYR A 61 9.67 18.29 7.71
C TYR A 61 8.34 17.80 8.26
N LEU A 62 8.26 17.37 9.52
CA LEU A 62 7.01 16.89 10.11
C LEU A 62 5.96 18.00 10.11
N LEU A 63 4.72 17.62 9.78
CA LEU A 63 3.60 18.55 9.86
C LEU A 63 3.34 18.89 11.34
N PRO A 64 3.13 20.18 11.66
CA PRO A 64 2.93 20.61 13.04
C PRO A 64 1.62 20.06 13.63
N GLY A 65 1.62 19.79 14.94
CA GLY A 65 0.41 19.38 15.67
C GLY A 65 -0.01 17.92 15.49
N ILE A 66 0.81 17.08 14.84
CA ILE A 66 0.56 15.64 14.74
C ILE A 66 0.97 14.95 16.04
N GLY A 67 -0.01 14.40 16.75
CA GLY A 67 0.21 13.51 17.90
C GLY A 67 0.57 12.08 17.48
N TRP A 68 0.96 11.25 18.46
CA TRP A 68 1.34 9.84 18.25
C TRP A 68 0.31 9.06 17.41
N ASP A 69 -0.98 9.27 17.66
CA ASP A 69 -2.08 8.58 16.96
C ASP A 69 -2.18 8.93 15.46
N GLY A 70 -1.44 9.94 14.99
CA GLY A 70 -1.36 10.30 13.58
C GLY A 70 -0.40 9.44 12.76
N PHE A 71 0.51 8.69 13.38
CA PHE A 71 1.53 7.89 12.70
C PHE A 71 1.00 6.50 12.33
N THR A 72 0.05 6.43 11.39
CA THR A 72 -0.76 5.22 11.11
C THR A 72 -0.26 4.36 9.96
N GLY A 73 0.71 4.80 9.15
CA GLY A 73 1.05 4.14 7.88
C GLY A 73 0.06 4.43 6.74
N THR A 74 -0.96 5.26 6.97
CA THR A 74 -1.97 5.64 5.96
C THR A 74 -2.20 7.15 5.88
N ARG A 75 -1.62 7.91 6.81
CA ARG A 75 -1.67 9.37 6.88
C ARG A 75 -0.31 9.94 6.49
N ALA A 76 -0.30 11.01 5.72
CA ALA A 76 0.90 11.78 5.46
C ALA A 76 1.21 12.67 6.67
N VAL A 77 2.42 12.54 7.22
CA VAL A 77 2.81 13.20 8.49
C VAL A 77 3.96 14.20 8.33
N PHE A 78 4.42 14.44 7.11
CA PHE A 78 5.51 15.36 6.79
C PHE A 78 5.28 16.04 5.44
N ASP A 79 5.90 17.20 5.22
CA ASP A 79 5.89 17.94 3.97
C ASP A 79 6.81 17.33 2.90
N HIS A 80 6.37 17.45 1.64
CA HIS A 80 7.07 16.93 0.47
C HIS A 80 7.65 18.09 -0.38
N PRO A 81 8.87 17.95 -0.95
CA PRO A 81 9.46 19.01 -1.78
C PRO A 81 8.73 19.26 -3.10
N ASP A 82 8.11 18.24 -3.70
CA ASP A 82 7.23 18.38 -4.88
C ASP A 82 5.86 18.98 -4.47
N PRO A 83 5.45 20.14 -5.02
CA PRO A 83 4.17 20.78 -4.70
C PRO A 83 2.94 19.95 -5.10
N ALA A 84 3.07 18.99 -6.03
CA ALA A 84 1.98 18.08 -6.39
C ALA A 84 1.77 16.97 -5.34
N MET A 85 2.76 16.72 -4.48
CA MET A 85 2.75 15.66 -3.46
C MET A 85 2.27 16.19 -2.10
N THR A 86 1.15 16.92 -2.10
CA THR A 86 0.52 17.40 -0.86
C THR A 86 0.15 16.21 0.06
N PRO A 87 -0.04 16.43 1.37
CA PRO A 87 -0.51 15.38 2.27
C PRO A 87 -1.77 14.66 1.76
N ALA A 88 -2.80 15.43 1.40
CA ALA A 88 -4.04 14.89 0.84
C ALA A 88 -3.81 14.11 -0.48
N ALA A 89 -2.95 14.61 -1.38
CA ALA A 89 -2.65 13.91 -2.63
C ALA A 89 -1.96 12.56 -2.39
N ARG A 90 -1.02 12.47 -1.44
CA ARG A 90 -0.36 11.22 -1.08
C ARG A 90 -1.31 10.22 -0.42
N GLU A 91 -2.18 10.69 0.47
CA GLU A 91 -3.21 9.86 1.11
C GLU A 91 -4.22 9.34 0.08
N GLN A 92 -4.69 10.20 -0.83
CA GLN A 92 -5.55 9.80 -1.94
C GLN A 92 -4.86 8.74 -2.82
N ALA A 93 -3.61 9.00 -3.23
CA ALA A 93 -2.84 8.06 -4.05
C ALA A 93 -2.65 6.71 -3.34
N TYR A 94 -2.42 6.70 -2.03
CA TYR A 94 -2.38 5.48 -1.22
C TYR A 94 -3.69 4.70 -1.30
N PHE A 95 -4.84 5.34 -1.07
CA PHE A 95 -6.14 4.65 -1.11
C PHE A 95 -6.47 4.15 -2.51
N GLU A 96 -6.28 4.96 -3.54
CA GLU A 96 -6.54 4.58 -4.93
C GLU A 96 -5.66 3.41 -5.36
N THR A 97 -4.37 3.44 -5.04
CA THR A 97 -3.43 2.35 -5.32
C THR A 97 -3.84 1.08 -4.57
N SER A 98 -4.17 1.18 -3.29
CA SER A 98 -4.60 0.04 -2.48
C SER A 98 -5.89 -0.61 -3.02
N LEU A 99 -6.86 0.21 -3.41
CA LEU A 99 -8.12 -0.26 -3.98
C LEU A 99 -7.96 -0.86 -5.37
N GLU A 100 -7.01 -0.33 -6.16
CA GLU A 100 -6.67 -0.87 -7.47
C GLU A 100 -5.93 -2.20 -7.33
N LEU A 101 -4.93 -2.33 -6.45
CA LEU A 101 -4.29 -3.62 -6.13
C LEU A 101 -5.30 -4.70 -5.76
N LEU A 102 -6.38 -4.30 -5.08
CA LEU A 102 -7.47 -5.15 -4.65
C LEU A 102 -8.65 -5.17 -5.65
N SER A 103 -8.46 -4.75 -6.89
CA SER A 103 -9.52 -4.78 -7.92
C SER A 103 -9.88 -6.23 -8.28
N PRO A 104 -11.17 -6.54 -8.57
CA PRO A 104 -11.56 -7.90 -8.91
C PRO A 104 -10.75 -8.50 -10.06
N GLY A 105 -10.42 -7.69 -11.07
CA GLY A 105 -9.58 -8.10 -12.20
C GLY A 105 -8.15 -8.47 -11.77
N ARG A 106 -7.52 -7.68 -10.90
CA ARG A 106 -6.17 -7.97 -10.37
C ARG A 106 -6.17 -9.14 -9.40
N ILE A 107 -7.21 -9.29 -8.58
CA ILE A 107 -7.38 -10.47 -7.72
C ILE A 107 -7.47 -11.74 -8.57
N ALA A 108 -8.31 -11.75 -9.62
CA ALA A 108 -8.42 -12.89 -10.51
C ALA A 108 -7.10 -13.20 -11.23
N ARG A 109 -6.39 -12.18 -11.72
CA ARG A 109 -5.06 -12.33 -12.33
C ARG A 109 -4.04 -12.89 -11.35
N HIS A 110 -4.02 -12.40 -10.10
CA HIS A 110 -3.14 -12.89 -9.05
C HIS A 110 -3.40 -14.36 -8.75
N LEU A 111 -4.67 -14.76 -8.60
CA LEU A 111 -5.04 -16.16 -8.42
C LEU A 111 -4.54 -17.05 -9.57
N GLY A 112 -4.66 -16.60 -10.82
CA GLY A 112 -4.10 -17.30 -11.97
C GLY A 112 -2.56 -17.37 -11.98
N ALA A 113 -1.88 -16.50 -11.23
CA ALA A 113 -0.44 -16.49 -11.08
C ALA A 113 0.06 -17.33 -9.89
N ILE A 114 -0.83 -17.84 -9.03
CA ILE A 114 -0.48 -18.76 -7.93
C ILE A 114 -0.22 -20.15 -8.53
N PRO A 115 0.91 -20.81 -8.21
CA PRO A 115 1.19 -22.13 -8.77
C PRO A 115 0.24 -23.21 -8.26
N SER A 116 -0.05 -24.18 -9.13
CA SER A 116 -0.94 -25.32 -8.84
C SER A 116 -0.47 -26.18 -7.66
N ALA A 117 0.83 -26.17 -7.35
CA ALA A 117 1.37 -26.84 -6.17
C ALA A 117 0.76 -26.34 -4.83
N GLY A 118 0.22 -25.11 -4.80
CA GLY A 118 -0.49 -24.57 -3.64
C GLY A 118 -2.01 -24.77 -3.69
N PHE A 119 -2.55 -25.43 -4.72
CA PHE A 119 -3.99 -25.65 -4.85
C PHE A 119 -4.50 -26.73 -3.88
N PRO A 120 -5.69 -26.58 -3.26
CA PRO A 120 -6.58 -25.41 -3.30
C PRO A 120 -6.30 -24.36 -2.23
N MET A 121 -5.57 -24.72 -1.17
CA MET A 121 -5.51 -23.93 0.06
C MET A 121 -4.92 -22.53 -0.14
N THR A 122 -3.84 -22.40 -0.89
CA THR A 122 -3.20 -21.10 -1.15
C THR A 122 -4.14 -20.16 -1.90
N HIS A 123 -4.94 -20.67 -2.84
CA HIS A 123 -5.89 -19.88 -3.62
C HIS A 123 -7.06 -19.40 -2.74
N LEU A 124 -7.60 -20.31 -1.91
CA LEU A 124 -8.67 -19.97 -0.97
C LEU A 124 -8.23 -18.90 0.02
N LEU A 125 -7.03 -19.05 0.63
CA LEU A 125 -6.48 -18.07 1.57
C LEU A 125 -6.25 -16.71 0.90
N SER A 126 -5.72 -16.69 -0.32
CA SER A 126 -5.48 -15.46 -1.07
C SER A 126 -6.78 -14.70 -1.35
N LEU A 127 -7.85 -15.41 -1.73
CA LEU A 127 -9.18 -14.83 -1.94
C LEU A 127 -9.80 -14.35 -0.63
N MET A 128 -9.73 -15.17 0.43
CA MET A 128 -10.23 -14.85 1.77
C MET A 128 -9.53 -13.63 2.38
N LYS A 129 -8.26 -13.37 2.04
CA LYS A 129 -7.56 -12.14 2.44
C LYS A 129 -8.00 -10.94 1.60
N SER A 130 -8.04 -11.09 0.28
CA SER A 130 -8.20 -9.96 -0.65
C SER A 130 -9.59 -9.33 -0.60
N LEU A 131 -10.65 -10.14 -0.51
CA LEU A 131 -12.03 -9.62 -0.55
C LEU A 131 -12.41 -8.80 0.70
N PRO A 132 -12.17 -9.27 1.94
CA PRO A 132 -12.42 -8.46 3.12
C PRO A 132 -11.54 -7.22 3.17
N MET A 133 -10.26 -7.35 2.77
CA MET A 133 -9.35 -6.20 2.72
C MET A 133 -9.85 -5.12 1.75
N ARG A 134 -10.36 -5.50 0.56
CA ARG A 134 -10.98 -4.55 -0.38
C ARG A 134 -12.12 -3.78 0.28
N ARG A 135 -13.00 -4.47 1.00
CA ARG A 135 -14.15 -3.85 1.69
C ARG A 135 -13.69 -2.91 2.81
N ALA A 136 -12.72 -3.33 3.61
CA ALA A 136 -12.15 -2.51 4.67
C ALA A 136 -11.49 -1.25 4.10
N MET A 137 -10.65 -1.39 3.07
CA MET A 137 -9.99 -0.27 2.40
C MET A 137 -11.00 0.70 1.76
N ARG A 138 -12.09 0.18 1.18
CA ARG A 138 -13.16 1.02 0.61
C ARG A 138 -13.82 1.88 1.70
N ARG A 139 -14.18 1.27 2.84
CA ARG A 139 -14.76 2.00 3.98
C ARG A 139 -13.81 3.07 4.50
N ALA A 140 -12.54 2.72 4.70
CA ALA A 140 -11.52 3.66 5.14
C ALA A 140 -11.35 4.84 4.16
N TYR A 141 -11.38 4.58 2.86
CA TYR A 141 -11.32 5.63 1.84
C TYR A 141 -12.55 6.54 1.86
N ASP A 142 -13.74 5.99 2.03
CA ASP A 142 -14.98 6.77 2.09
C ASP A 142 -15.03 7.62 3.37
N GLU A 143 -14.58 7.09 4.53
CA GLU A 143 -14.42 7.85 5.77
C GLU A 143 -13.37 8.95 5.68
N TRP A 144 -12.24 8.68 5.01
CA TRP A 144 -11.20 9.67 4.75
C TRP A 144 -11.73 10.81 3.87
N LYS A 145 -12.38 10.50 2.74
CA LYS A 145 -12.99 11.51 1.86
C LYS A 145 -14.02 12.37 2.58
N ALA A 146 -14.81 11.79 3.49
CA ALA A 146 -15.80 12.53 4.26
C ALA A 146 -15.19 13.52 5.27
N LYS A 147 -13.93 13.33 5.67
CA LYS A 147 -13.19 14.25 6.56
C LYS A 147 -12.45 15.34 5.80
N GLU A 148 -12.06 15.07 4.55
CA GLU A 148 -11.36 16.01 3.66
C GLU A 148 -12.31 16.90 2.84
N ALA A 149 -13.61 16.58 2.80
CA ALA A 149 -14.66 17.35 2.12
C ALA A 149 -15.21 18.48 3.01
#